data_AF-A0AAW6UAY8-F1
#
_entry.id   AF-A0AAW6UAY8-F1
#
_cell.length_a   1.000
_cell.length_b   1.000
_cell.length_c   1.000
_cell.angle_alpha   90.00
_cell.angle_beta   90.00
_cell.angle_gamma   90.00
#
_symmetry.space_group_name_H-M   'P 1'
#
loop_
_entity.id
_entity.type
_entity.pdbx_description
1 polymer ?
#
loop_
_entity_poly.entity_id
_entity_poly.type
_entity_poly.pdbx_seq_one_letter_code
_entity_poly.pdbx_strand_id
1 'polypeptide(L)'
;MKKIWFTVLIFLGLVVLAGCQESTPDVELHSFEVEVVDIDGTVLLSESIFYEIGTDRNIVYIIDEVVGLDYDVYDIGVFVNGVGEYYPTEYNVTYNYYFGLYLNDEPITSGIENIVLNDGMKVTFKEISMLDDVDLKVDELIQKFIDNHLETYINDEQIHHYVALAIAHLNARNYQVPQLNSLIENVSGIQRDTIANTFKTSIFETLFGLPTEDTKTALEDFEANNHYDAMSLLTGLYITNGDTDLIEDLVIQLMSLPMYMDADYAGMVISTLAPYSGDVDVQSFINDMYVYIQENQTSEGIDGWGGPNSASTASVIIGLVAQGVNPRSEAYTVDGVDLIESLLGFELNGAYKLQLSSDQADMAFSTPQAFTALVAYKLYRDVYGNPAVNIFNIG
;
A
#
# COMPACT_ATOMS: atom_id res chain seq x y z
N MET A 1 -9.35 -2.90 -25.06
CA MET A 1 -8.74 -3.31 -26.34
C MET A 1 -7.55 -2.39 -26.60
N LYS A 2 -6.31 -2.89 -26.47
CA LYS A 2 -5.10 -2.08 -26.70
C LYS A 2 -5.07 -1.63 -28.16
N LYS A 3 -5.32 -0.35 -28.43
CA LYS A 3 -5.16 0.24 -29.76
C LYS A 3 -3.69 0.57 -29.93
N ILE A 4 -3.08 -0.05 -30.95
CA ILE A 4 -1.71 0.24 -31.39
C ILE A 4 -1.75 1.63 -32.03
N TRP A 5 -1.05 2.58 -31.43
CA TRP A 5 -0.96 3.96 -31.90
C TRP A 5 -0.08 4.02 -33.15
N PHE A 6 -0.67 4.48 -34.27
CA PHE A 6 0.08 4.91 -35.43
C PHE A 6 0.31 6.42 -35.28
N THR A 7 1.55 6.81 -34.95
CA THR A 7 1.96 8.21 -34.93
C THR A 7 1.94 8.76 -36.35
N VAL A 8 0.92 9.55 -36.69
CA VAL A 8 0.94 10.36 -37.91
C VAL A 8 1.67 11.66 -37.56
N LEU A 9 2.97 11.69 -37.84
CA LEU A 9 3.79 12.90 -37.80
C LEU A 9 3.30 13.88 -38.86
N ILE A 10 2.53 14.90 -38.45
CA ILE A 10 2.25 16.06 -39.30
C ILE A 10 3.46 16.99 -39.21
N PHE A 11 4.40 16.81 -40.13
CA PHE A 11 5.47 17.78 -40.36
C PHE A 11 4.87 19.00 -41.07
N LEU A 12 4.66 20.10 -40.34
CA LEU A 12 4.34 21.40 -40.95
C LEU A 12 5.65 22.00 -41.51
N GLY A 13 6.07 21.52 -42.68
CA GLY A 13 7.21 22.06 -43.42
C GLY A 13 6.84 23.35 -44.13
N LEU A 14 7.26 24.49 -43.59
CA LEU A 14 7.22 25.79 -44.26
C LEU A 14 8.19 25.80 -45.45
N VAL A 15 7.66 25.52 -46.65
CA VAL A 15 8.34 25.81 -47.92
C VAL A 15 7.68 27.04 -48.53
N VAL A 16 8.38 28.17 -48.47
CA VAL A 16 7.99 29.40 -49.18
C VAL A 16 8.31 29.22 -50.66
N LEU A 17 7.31 28.85 -51.46
CA LEU A 17 7.35 28.94 -52.91
C LEU A 17 6.37 30.03 -53.36
N ALA A 18 6.91 31.14 -53.84
CA ALA A 18 6.16 32.22 -54.44
C ALA A 18 5.46 31.74 -55.72
N GLY A 19 4.14 31.67 -55.71
CA GLY A 19 3.33 31.40 -56.90
C GLY A 19 1.84 31.26 -56.58
N CYS A 20 1.05 32.28 -56.96
CA CYS A 20 -0.42 32.32 -56.99
C CYS A 20 -1.15 32.05 -55.65
N GLN A 21 -1.45 33.14 -54.94
CA GLN A 21 -2.42 33.19 -53.85
C GLN A 21 -3.84 32.84 -54.34
N GLU A 22 -4.26 31.60 -54.10
CA GLU A 22 -5.60 31.39 -53.54
C GLU A 22 -5.43 31.55 -52.03
N SER A 23 -5.94 32.65 -51.48
CA SER A 23 -5.96 32.87 -50.03
C SER A 23 -6.86 31.81 -49.41
N THR A 24 -6.27 30.74 -48.89
CA THR A 24 -6.87 30.02 -47.76
C THR A 24 -7.22 31.08 -46.72
N PRO A 25 -8.44 31.10 -46.15
CA PRO A 25 -8.74 32.03 -45.07
C PRO A 25 -7.65 31.84 -44.01
N ASP A 26 -7.01 32.92 -43.54
CA ASP A 26 -6.24 32.86 -42.31
C ASP A 26 -7.23 32.42 -41.23
N VAL A 27 -7.15 31.15 -40.83
CA VAL A 27 -7.97 30.63 -39.74
C VAL A 27 -7.39 31.25 -38.48
N GLU A 28 -8.09 32.23 -37.92
CA GLU A 28 -7.72 32.77 -36.62
C GLU A 28 -7.89 31.67 -35.56
N LEU A 29 -6.82 31.45 -34.80
CA LEU A 29 -6.75 30.43 -33.75
C LEU A 29 -6.66 31.11 -32.39
N HIS A 30 -7.38 30.57 -31.42
CA HIS A 30 -7.12 30.78 -30.00
C HIS A 30 -6.28 29.62 -29.46
N SER A 31 -5.76 29.78 -28.24
CA SER A 31 -5.03 28.72 -27.55
C SER A 31 -5.44 28.58 -26.09
N PHE A 32 -5.24 27.40 -25.53
CA PHE A 32 -5.32 27.17 -24.09
C PHE A 32 -4.25 26.16 -23.66
N GLU A 33 -3.87 26.20 -22.39
CA GLU A 33 -2.89 25.28 -21.82
C GLU A 33 -3.60 24.11 -21.13
N VAL A 34 -3.06 22.90 -21.31
CA VAL A 34 -3.41 21.71 -20.54
C VAL A 34 -2.24 21.28 -19.70
N GLU A 35 -2.48 21.08 -18.40
CA GLU A 35 -1.46 20.71 -17.43
C GLU A 35 -1.87 19.45 -16.66
N VAL A 36 -0.91 18.57 -16.34
CA VAL A 36 -1.09 17.47 -15.39
C VAL A 36 -0.14 17.70 -14.22
N VAL A 37 -0.66 17.65 -13.01
CA VAL A 37 0.09 17.91 -11.78
C VAL A 37 -0.10 16.74 -10.82
N ASP A 38 0.99 16.21 -10.27
CA ASP A 38 0.94 15.13 -9.27
C ASP A 38 0.49 15.63 -7.88
N ILE A 39 0.35 14.70 -6.94
CA ILE A 39 -0.08 15.00 -5.57
C ILE A 39 0.88 15.97 -4.84
N ASP A 40 2.17 15.96 -5.19
CA ASP A 40 3.21 16.83 -4.61
C ASP A 40 3.26 18.22 -5.25
N GLY A 41 2.50 18.44 -6.33
CA GLY A 41 2.47 19.70 -7.06
C GLY A 41 3.49 19.81 -8.20
N THR A 42 4.14 18.71 -8.57
CA THR A 42 5.05 18.65 -9.73
C THR A 42 4.24 18.64 -11.01
N VAL A 43 4.57 19.54 -11.94
CA VAL A 43 4.01 19.53 -13.29
C VAL A 43 4.63 18.38 -14.09
N LEU A 44 3.81 17.39 -14.41
CA LEU A 44 4.19 16.21 -15.21
C LEU A 44 4.04 16.46 -16.72
N LEU A 45 3.02 17.24 -17.09
CA LEU A 45 2.69 17.61 -18.47
C LEU A 45 2.28 19.09 -18.50
N SER A 46 2.73 19.84 -19.51
CA SER A 46 2.19 21.15 -19.89
C SER A 46 2.25 21.26 -21.41
N GLU A 47 1.08 21.43 -22.05
CA GLU A 47 0.94 21.48 -23.51
C GLU A 47 0.01 22.62 -23.94
N SER A 48 0.37 23.32 -25.02
CA SER A 48 -0.45 24.39 -25.60
C SER A 48 -1.29 23.87 -26.74
N ILE A 49 -2.61 23.96 -26.60
CA ILE A 49 -3.57 23.46 -27.57
C ILE A 49 -4.19 24.64 -28.33
N PHE A 50 -4.16 24.57 -29.67
CA PHE A 50 -4.74 25.58 -30.55
C PHE A 50 -6.10 25.13 -31.09
N TYR A 51 -7.05 26.05 -31.20
CA TYR A 51 -8.40 25.76 -31.70
C TYR A 51 -8.98 26.93 -32.52
N GLU A 52 -9.86 26.61 -33.47
CA GLU A 52 -10.50 27.60 -34.33
C GLU A 52 -11.48 28.48 -33.55
N ILE A 53 -11.46 29.79 -33.78
CA ILE A 53 -12.40 30.72 -33.17
C ILE A 53 -13.84 30.38 -33.58
N GLY A 54 -14.74 30.32 -32.61
CA GLY A 54 -16.16 30.02 -32.83
C GLY A 54 -16.46 28.54 -33.08
N THR A 55 -15.52 27.64 -32.78
CA THR A 55 -15.75 26.20 -32.82
C THR A 55 -16.82 25.76 -31.83
N ASP A 56 -17.68 24.83 -32.26
CA ASP A 56 -18.66 24.14 -31.40
C ASP A 56 -18.10 22.82 -30.84
N ARG A 57 -16.81 22.52 -31.08
CA ARG A 57 -16.18 21.29 -30.61
C ARG A 57 -16.09 21.28 -29.08
N ASN A 58 -16.43 20.15 -28.49
CA ASN A 58 -16.28 19.96 -27.05
C ASN A 58 -14.80 19.86 -26.68
N ILE A 59 -14.40 20.52 -25.60
CA ILE A 59 -13.01 20.57 -25.12
C ILE A 59 -12.42 19.17 -24.91
N VAL A 60 -13.21 18.18 -24.48
CA VAL A 60 -12.75 16.80 -24.27
C VAL A 60 -12.15 16.23 -25.55
N TYR A 61 -12.81 16.42 -26.70
CA TYR A 61 -12.30 15.94 -27.99
C TYR A 61 -11.06 16.72 -28.46
N ILE A 62 -10.97 18.00 -28.10
CA ILE A 62 -9.81 18.83 -28.47
C ILE A 62 -8.58 18.37 -27.68
N ILE A 63 -8.74 18.12 -26.37
CA ILE A 63 -7.65 17.62 -25.53
C ILE A 63 -7.27 16.19 -25.92
N ASP A 64 -8.24 15.29 -26.13
CA ASP A 64 -7.96 13.90 -26.53
C ASP A 64 -7.17 13.80 -27.85
N GLU A 65 -7.47 14.66 -28.83
CA GLU A 65 -6.73 14.67 -30.10
C GLU A 65 -5.25 15.09 -29.99
N VAL A 66 -4.92 15.95 -29.03
CA VAL A 66 -3.57 16.53 -28.91
C VAL A 66 -2.75 15.82 -27.83
N VAL A 67 -3.34 15.60 -26.66
CA VAL A 67 -2.68 15.04 -25.48
C VAL A 67 -3.02 13.56 -25.30
N GLY A 68 -4.22 13.14 -25.72
CA GLY A 68 -4.80 11.84 -25.38
C GLY A 68 -5.52 11.90 -24.04
N LEU A 69 -6.76 11.43 -24.00
CA LEU A 69 -7.54 11.28 -22.77
C LEU A 69 -8.08 9.85 -22.67
N ASP A 70 -7.89 9.27 -21.49
CA ASP A 70 -8.63 8.08 -21.08
C ASP A 70 -9.79 8.54 -20.19
N TYR A 71 -11.03 8.31 -20.63
CA TYR A 71 -12.21 8.79 -19.94
C TYR A 71 -13.43 7.91 -20.16
N ASP A 72 -14.29 7.88 -19.15
CA ASP A 72 -15.61 7.25 -19.20
C ASP A 72 -16.70 8.31 -19.26
N VAL A 73 -17.76 8.00 -19.99
CA VAL A 73 -18.94 8.88 -20.12
C VAL A 73 -20.09 8.28 -19.34
N TYR A 74 -20.59 9.02 -18.36
CA TYR A 74 -21.76 8.68 -17.55
C TYR A 74 -22.90 9.66 -17.83
N ASP A 75 -24.12 9.32 -17.40
CA ASP A 75 -25.29 10.22 -17.50
C ASP A 75 -25.08 11.55 -16.75
N ILE A 76 -24.15 11.56 -15.78
CA ILE A 76 -23.84 12.69 -14.91
C ILE A 76 -22.62 13.51 -15.37
N GLY A 77 -21.92 13.10 -16.43
CA GLY A 77 -20.75 13.82 -16.96
C GLY A 77 -19.62 12.91 -17.43
N VAL A 78 -18.50 13.53 -17.83
CA VAL A 78 -17.28 12.84 -18.24
C VAL A 78 -16.35 12.67 -17.04
N PHE A 79 -15.89 11.45 -16.80
CA PHE A 79 -14.90 11.14 -15.77
C PHE A 79 -13.55 10.82 -16.44
N VAL A 80 -12.53 11.64 -16.16
CA VAL A 80 -11.20 11.48 -16.74
C VAL A 80 -10.37 10.56 -15.86
N ASN A 81 -10.00 9.42 -16.41
CA ASN A 81 -9.17 8.40 -15.77
C ASN A 81 -7.67 8.67 -15.95
N GLY A 82 -7.29 9.22 -17.11
CA GLY A 82 -5.89 9.43 -17.49
C GLY A 82 -5.73 10.55 -18.52
N VAL A 83 -4.58 11.21 -18.51
CA VAL A 83 -4.21 12.31 -19.40
C VAL A 83 -2.83 12.04 -19.99
N GLY A 84 -2.76 11.80 -21.29
CA GLY A 84 -1.55 11.29 -21.94
C GLY A 84 -1.13 9.92 -21.37
N GLU A 85 0.09 9.81 -20.88
CA GLU A 85 0.60 8.61 -20.20
C GLU A 85 0.40 8.66 -18.68
N TYR A 86 -0.16 9.76 -18.15
CA TYR A 86 -0.28 10.01 -16.73
C TYR A 86 -1.65 9.58 -16.20
N TYR A 87 -1.61 8.74 -15.17
CA TYR A 87 -2.77 8.31 -14.41
C TYR A 87 -2.55 8.68 -12.94
N PRO A 88 -3.62 8.81 -12.15
CA PRO A 88 -3.49 8.95 -10.71
C PRO A 88 -2.67 7.79 -10.13
N THR A 89 -1.91 8.09 -9.08
CA THR A 89 -1.22 7.19 -8.18
C THR A 89 -2.12 6.00 -7.86
N GLU A 90 -1.59 4.80 -8.04
CA GLU A 90 -2.33 3.56 -7.77
C GLU A 90 -3.64 3.41 -8.57
N TYR A 91 -3.73 4.03 -9.76
CA TYR A 91 -4.87 3.84 -10.67
C TYR A 91 -5.12 2.36 -10.97
N ASN A 92 -6.40 1.95 -10.93
CA ASN A 92 -6.88 0.56 -10.98
C ASN A 92 -6.44 -0.35 -9.82
N VAL A 93 -5.78 0.19 -8.81
CA VAL A 93 -5.45 -0.52 -7.56
C VAL A 93 -6.35 -0.05 -6.43
N THR A 94 -6.50 1.26 -6.28
CA THR A 94 -7.38 1.89 -5.27
C THR A 94 -8.24 2.99 -5.90
N TYR A 95 -9.18 3.53 -5.13
CA TYR A 95 -9.97 4.71 -5.50
C TYR A 95 -9.61 5.94 -4.67
N ASN A 96 -8.45 5.91 -4.00
CA ASN A 96 -8.05 6.98 -3.09
C ASN A 96 -7.54 8.21 -3.83
N TYR A 97 -6.97 8.03 -5.01
CA TYR A 97 -6.38 9.09 -5.84
C TYR A 97 -7.17 9.29 -7.13
N TYR A 98 -7.35 10.56 -7.52
CA TYR A 98 -8.09 10.94 -8.72
C TYR A 98 -7.68 12.32 -9.20
N PHE A 99 -8.01 12.67 -10.45
CA PHE A 99 -7.78 14.02 -10.95
C PHE A 99 -8.91 14.98 -10.55
N GLY A 100 -8.56 16.02 -9.80
CA GLY A 100 -9.34 17.24 -9.67
C GLY A 100 -9.14 18.15 -10.87
N LEU A 101 -10.20 18.81 -11.31
CA LEU A 101 -10.15 19.77 -12.41
C LEU A 101 -10.01 21.19 -11.89
N TYR A 102 -9.08 21.92 -12.49
CA TYR A 102 -8.84 23.33 -12.20
C TYR A 102 -8.88 24.13 -13.50
N LEU A 103 -9.53 25.29 -13.46
CA LEU A 103 -9.60 26.23 -14.56
C LEU A 103 -8.97 27.56 -14.12
N ASN A 104 -7.88 27.96 -14.77
CA ASN A 104 -7.09 29.14 -14.41
C ASN A 104 -6.70 29.14 -12.92
N ASP A 105 -6.12 28.02 -12.47
CA ASP A 105 -5.66 27.78 -11.09
C ASP A 105 -6.75 27.68 -10.01
N GLU A 106 -8.03 27.79 -10.38
CA GLU A 106 -9.16 27.63 -9.46
C GLU A 106 -9.87 26.29 -9.64
N PRO A 107 -10.15 25.54 -8.56
CA PRO A 107 -10.84 24.25 -8.66
C PRO A 107 -12.26 24.43 -9.17
N ILE A 108 -12.68 23.55 -10.09
CA ILE A 108 -14.05 23.51 -10.61
C ILE A 108 -14.74 22.20 -10.23
N THR A 109 -16.06 22.27 -10.02
CA THR A 109 -16.91 21.10 -9.72
C THR A 109 -17.80 20.70 -10.89
N SER A 110 -17.81 21.49 -11.96
CA SER A 110 -18.46 21.13 -13.22
C SER A 110 -17.59 20.13 -13.98
N GLY A 111 -18.23 19.15 -14.65
CA GLY A 111 -17.53 18.23 -15.55
C GLY A 111 -16.80 18.97 -16.67
N ILE A 112 -15.68 18.39 -17.12
CA ILE A 112 -14.81 18.94 -18.16
C ILE A 112 -15.58 19.28 -19.44
N GLU A 113 -16.60 18.50 -19.77
CA GLU A 113 -17.45 18.69 -20.95
C GLU A 113 -18.23 20.02 -20.94
N ASN A 114 -18.34 20.68 -19.79
CA ASN A 114 -19.05 21.95 -19.61
C ASN A 114 -18.12 23.17 -19.63
N ILE A 115 -16.81 22.99 -19.76
CA ILE A 115 -15.86 24.10 -19.84
C ILE A 115 -16.06 24.85 -21.16
N VAL A 116 -16.26 26.17 -21.06
CA VAL A 116 -16.36 27.06 -22.21
C VAL A 116 -14.96 27.50 -22.63
N LEU A 117 -14.59 27.24 -23.88
CA LEU A 117 -13.30 27.61 -24.45
C LEU A 117 -13.11 29.14 -24.47
N ASN A 118 -12.03 29.62 -23.86
CA ASN A 118 -11.60 31.01 -23.91
C ASN A 118 -10.11 31.09 -24.25
N ASP A 119 -9.70 32.14 -24.98
CA ASP A 119 -8.29 32.33 -25.33
C ASP A 119 -7.43 32.54 -24.07
N GLY A 120 -6.30 31.85 -24.02
CA GLY A 120 -5.32 31.90 -22.94
C GLY A 120 -5.77 31.24 -21.63
N MET A 121 -6.86 30.47 -21.62
CA MET A 121 -7.24 29.73 -20.41
C MET A 121 -6.27 28.58 -20.11
N LYS A 122 -6.26 28.10 -18.87
CA LYS A 122 -5.51 26.91 -18.45
C LYS A 122 -6.42 25.88 -17.81
N VAL A 123 -6.35 24.64 -18.27
CA VAL A 123 -7.04 23.48 -17.69
C VAL A 123 -6.00 22.58 -17.05
N THR A 124 -6.04 22.46 -15.73
CA THR A 124 -5.11 21.61 -14.98
C THR A 124 -5.86 20.39 -14.43
N PHE A 125 -5.33 19.21 -14.73
CA PHE A 125 -5.68 17.94 -14.08
C PHE A 125 -4.72 17.73 -12.93
N LYS A 126 -5.15 18.09 -11.72
CA LYS A 126 -4.32 17.96 -10.53
C LYS A 126 -4.74 16.72 -9.77
N GLU A 127 -3.80 15.83 -9.52
CA GLU A 127 -4.02 14.70 -8.64
C GLU A 127 -4.36 15.17 -7.23
N ILE A 128 -5.42 14.58 -6.69
CA ILE A 128 -5.91 14.79 -5.33
C ILE A 128 -6.30 13.46 -4.70
N SER A 129 -6.38 13.43 -3.37
CA SER A 129 -6.69 12.23 -2.60
C SER A 129 -7.83 12.47 -1.61
N MET A 130 -8.57 11.41 -1.30
CA MET A 130 -9.53 11.38 -0.17
C MET A 130 -8.86 11.03 1.16
N LEU A 131 -7.58 10.64 1.13
CA LEU A 131 -6.81 10.31 2.33
C LEU A 131 -6.49 11.57 3.13
N ASP A 132 -6.44 11.42 4.45
CA ASP A 132 -5.93 12.48 5.33
C ASP A 132 -4.39 12.53 5.31
N ASP A 133 -3.81 13.55 5.94
CA ASP A 133 -2.36 13.76 5.94
C ASP A 133 -1.59 12.58 6.55
N VAL A 134 -2.16 11.88 7.52
CA VAL A 134 -1.55 10.70 8.16
C VAL A 134 -1.51 9.55 7.17
N ASP A 135 -2.62 9.27 6.49
CA ASP A 135 -2.74 8.21 5.51
C ASP A 135 -1.87 8.46 4.27
N LEU A 136 -1.77 9.71 3.82
CA LEU A 136 -0.81 10.09 2.77
C LEU A 136 0.63 9.86 3.22
N LYS A 137 0.94 10.16 4.49
CA LYS A 137 2.27 9.92 5.05
C LYS A 137 2.60 8.43 5.14
N VAL A 138 1.62 7.57 5.43
CA VAL A 138 1.80 6.11 5.38
C VAL A 138 2.26 5.68 3.99
N ASP A 139 1.60 6.16 2.93
CA ASP A 139 1.91 5.78 1.55
C ASP A 139 3.30 6.28 1.13
N GLU A 140 3.62 7.55 1.48
CA GLU A 140 4.96 8.11 1.28
C GLU A 140 6.04 7.26 1.95
N LEU A 141 5.83 6.82 3.19
CA LEU A 141 6.83 6.08 3.96
C LEU A 141 6.98 4.62 3.50
N ILE A 142 5.92 3.99 3.02
CA ILE A 142 5.99 2.68 2.36
C ILE A 142 6.88 2.80 1.10
N GLN A 143 6.63 3.82 0.26
CA GLN A 143 7.43 4.03 -0.94
C GLN A 143 8.89 4.37 -0.61
N LYS A 144 9.12 5.25 0.38
CA LYS A 144 10.45 5.62 0.85
C LYS A 144 11.23 4.42 1.39
N PHE A 145 10.58 3.48 2.08
CA PHE A 145 11.21 2.22 2.48
C PHE A 145 11.60 1.38 1.27
N ILE A 146 10.68 1.24 0.30
CA ILE A 146 10.92 0.46 -0.92
C ILE A 146 12.13 1.00 -1.69
N ASP A 147 12.20 2.32 -1.85
CA ASP A 147 13.25 2.97 -2.63
C ASP A 147 14.63 2.92 -1.95
N ASN A 148 14.67 3.00 -0.62
CA ASN A 148 15.93 3.22 0.11
C ASN A 148 16.44 1.99 0.88
N HIS A 149 15.54 1.08 1.28
CA HIS A 149 15.86 0.05 2.28
C HIS A 149 15.52 -1.38 1.83
N LEU A 150 14.65 -1.58 0.83
CA LEU A 150 14.18 -2.92 0.43
C LEU A 150 15.31 -3.89 0.11
N GLU A 151 16.32 -3.46 -0.66
CA GLU A 151 17.47 -4.30 -1.02
C GLU A 151 18.31 -4.74 0.18
N THR A 152 18.19 -4.06 1.34
CA THR A 152 18.83 -4.49 2.59
C THR A 152 18.15 -5.74 3.17
N TYR A 153 16.86 -5.95 2.89
CA TYR A 153 16.06 -7.03 3.47
C TYR A 153 15.79 -8.18 2.51
N ILE A 154 15.80 -7.91 1.20
CA ILE A 154 15.52 -8.91 0.17
C ILE A 154 16.58 -8.77 -0.92
N ASN A 155 17.47 -9.75 -0.99
CA ASN A 155 18.48 -9.92 -2.02
C ASN A 155 18.94 -11.40 -2.05
N ASP A 156 19.89 -11.75 -2.91
CA ASP A 156 20.35 -13.13 -3.05
C ASP A 156 20.98 -13.73 -1.77
N GLU A 157 21.47 -12.89 -0.86
CA GLU A 157 22.11 -13.33 0.39
C GLU A 157 21.11 -13.51 1.55
N GLN A 158 19.99 -12.78 1.55
CA GLN A 158 19.01 -12.82 2.63
C GLN A 158 17.60 -12.43 2.20
N ILE A 159 16.61 -13.04 2.88
CA ILE A 159 15.19 -12.73 2.71
C ILE A 159 14.57 -12.53 4.09
N HIS A 160 14.18 -11.29 4.41
CA HIS A 160 13.47 -11.00 5.65
C HIS A 160 11.97 -11.34 5.50
N HIS A 161 11.52 -12.41 6.16
CA HIS A 161 10.15 -12.93 6.06
C HIS A 161 9.03 -11.88 6.17
N TYR A 162 9.04 -10.98 7.16
CA TYR A 162 8.02 -9.92 7.26
C TYR A 162 7.99 -8.98 6.04
N VAL A 163 9.15 -8.55 5.56
CA VAL A 163 9.25 -7.64 4.41
C VAL A 163 8.83 -8.36 3.13
N ALA A 164 9.22 -9.64 2.98
CA ALA A 164 8.80 -10.46 1.85
C ALA A 164 7.28 -10.66 1.79
N LEU A 165 6.64 -10.91 2.95
CA LEU A 165 5.18 -10.97 3.05
C LEU A 165 4.52 -9.65 2.63
N ALA A 166 5.01 -8.53 3.17
CA ALA A 166 4.49 -7.20 2.83
C ALA A 166 4.55 -6.92 1.32
N ILE A 167 5.69 -7.17 0.68
CA ILE A 167 5.85 -7.01 -0.78
C ILE A 167 4.95 -7.99 -1.56
N ALA A 168 4.85 -9.25 -1.12
CA ALA A 168 3.98 -10.23 -1.76
C ALA A 168 2.51 -9.81 -1.72
N HIS A 169 2.03 -9.29 -0.59
CA HIS A 169 0.66 -8.80 -0.47
C HIS A 169 0.37 -7.59 -1.37
N LEU A 170 1.34 -6.68 -1.50
CA LEU A 170 1.28 -5.54 -2.42
C LEU A 170 1.26 -6.01 -3.88
N ASN A 171 2.15 -6.93 -4.26
CA ASN A 171 2.18 -7.54 -5.60
C ASN A 171 0.85 -8.24 -5.94
N ALA A 172 0.31 -9.03 -5.01
CA ALA A 172 -0.96 -9.77 -5.20
C ALA A 172 -2.17 -8.85 -5.45
N ARG A 173 -2.07 -7.57 -5.07
CA ARG A 173 -3.11 -6.56 -5.26
C ARG A 173 -2.77 -5.53 -6.34
N ASN A 174 -1.70 -5.77 -7.11
CA ASN A 174 -1.23 -4.93 -8.23
C ASN A 174 -0.71 -3.54 -7.85
N TYR A 175 -0.34 -3.31 -6.58
CA TYR A 175 0.39 -2.10 -6.21
C TYR A 175 1.70 -2.00 -6.99
N GLN A 176 2.07 -0.77 -7.36
CA GLN A 176 3.23 -0.48 -8.22
C GLN A 176 4.54 -0.55 -7.43
N VAL A 177 4.88 -1.74 -6.96
CA VAL A 177 6.11 -2.03 -6.23
C VAL A 177 6.95 -3.09 -6.96
N PRO A 178 8.25 -3.20 -6.70
CA PRO A 178 9.09 -4.24 -7.29
C PRO A 178 8.46 -5.63 -7.11
N GLN A 179 8.52 -6.45 -8.16
CA GLN A 179 8.00 -7.81 -8.10
C GLN A 179 8.94 -8.65 -7.24
N LEU A 180 8.40 -9.35 -6.23
CA LEU A 180 9.20 -10.13 -5.28
C LEU A 180 10.14 -11.12 -5.99
N ASN A 181 9.63 -11.83 -7.00
CA ASN A 181 10.40 -12.80 -7.80
C ASN A 181 11.48 -12.17 -8.68
N SER A 182 11.50 -10.84 -8.82
CA SER A 182 12.55 -10.12 -9.56
C SER A 182 13.68 -9.61 -8.65
N LEU A 183 13.49 -9.65 -7.32
CA LEU A 183 14.47 -9.17 -6.34
C LEU A 183 15.56 -10.19 -6.02
N ILE A 184 15.34 -11.47 -6.35
CA ILE A 184 16.27 -12.57 -6.07
C ILE A 184 16.34 -13.52 -7.26
N GLU A 185 17.52 -14.11 -7.50
CA GLU A 185 17.72 -15.19 -8.47
C GLU A 185 17.45 -16.58 -7.88
N ASN A 186 17.79 -16.76 -6.59
CA ASN A 186 17.63 -18.04 -5.89
C ASN A 186 17.10 -17.81 -4.48
N VAL A 187 16.17 -18.67 -4.04
CA VAL A 187 15.65 -18.63 -2.66
C VAL A 187 16.72 -19.18 -1.71
N SER A 188 17.35 -18.29 -0.94
CA SER A 188 18.28 -18.63 0.14
C SER A 188 17.53 -18.86 1.46
N GLY A 189 18.23 -19.36 2.50
CA GLY A 189 17.65 -19.45 3.85
C GLY A 189 16.70 -20.62 4.13
N ILE A 190 16.58 -21.59 3.22
CA ILE A 190 15.80 -22.82 3.45
C ILE A 190 16.47 -23.68 4.53
N GLN A 191 15.91 -23.69 5.74
CA GLN A 191 16.42 -24.40 6.92
C GLN A 191 15.26 -24.92 7.77
N ARG A 192 15.32 -26.18 8.20
CA ARG A 192 14.26 -26.86 8.95
C ARG A 192 14.75 -27.48 10.26
N ASP A 193 15.74 -26.85 10.88
CA ASP A 193 16.45 -27.34 12.08
C ASP A 193 15.84 -26.83 13.40
N THR A 194 15.05 -25.76 13.33
CA THR A 194 14.32 -25.16 14.46
C THR A 194 12.92 -24.74 14.03
N ILE A 195 12.00 -24.59 14.99
CA ILE A 195 10.64 -24.07 14.72
C ILE A 195 10.71 -22.73 13.97
N ALA A 196 11.53 -21.79 14.44
CA ALA A 196 11.66 -20.46 13.84
C ALA A 196 12.17 -20.50 12.39
N ASN A 197 13.18 -21.33 12.10
CA ASN A 197 13.70 -21.46 10.73
C ASN A 197 12.70 -22.18 9.81
N THR A 198 12.00 -23.18 10.34
CA THR A 198 11.00 -23.94 9.58
C THR A 198 9.77 -23.10 9.26
N PHE A 199 9.32 -22.26 10.20
CA PHE A 199 8.30 -21.24 9.98
C PHE A 199 8.69 -20.22 8.90
N LYS A 200 9.93 -19.70 8.93
CA LYS A 200 10.41 -18.81 7.86
C LYS A 200 10.46 -19.53 6.51
N THR A 201 10.89 -20.79 6.52
CA THR A 201 10.95 -21.63 5.32
C THR A 201 9.55 -21.86 4.74
N SER A 202 8.51 -22.07 5.56
CA SER A 202 7.14 -22.22 5.04
C SER A 202 6.66 -20.96 4.33
N ILE A 203 7.00 -19.78 4.84
CA ILE A 203 6.72 -18.50 4.16
C ILE A 203 7.45 -18.45 2.81
N PHE A 204 8.76 -18.68 2.80
CA PHE A 204 9.55 -18.56 1.58
C PHE A 204 9.06 -19.54 0.50
N GLU A 205 8.84 -20.80 0.87
CA GLU A 205 8.39 -21.80 -0.09
C GLU A 205 7.03 -21.45 -0.68
N THR A 206 6.08 -21.00 0.13
CA THR A 206 4.77 -20.58 -0.36
C THR A 206 4.87 -19.34 -1.26
N LEU A 207 5.60 -18.29 -0.85
CA LEU A 207 5.74 -17.07 -1.63
C LEU A 207 6.42 -17.28 -2.99
N PHE A 208 7.39 -18.19 -3.06
CA PHE A 208 8.15 -18.49 -4.28
C PHE A 208 7.64 -19.72 -5.05
N GLY A 209 6.50 -20.29 -4.66
CA GLY A 209 5.88 -21.43 -5.34
C GLY A 209 6.72 -22.71 -5.30
N LEU A 210 7.49 -22.91 -4.25
CA LEU A 210 8.27 -24.13 -4.00
C LEU A 210 7.42 -25.19 -3.25
N PRO A 211 7.76 -26.49 -3.36
CA PRO A 211 7.07 -27.53 -2.61
C PRO A 211 7.21 -27.36 -1.09
N THR A 212 6.12 -27.52 -0.34
CA THR A 212 6.07 -27.31 1.11
C THR A 212 6.03 -28.61 1.94
N GLU A 213 6.00 -29.79 1.30
CA GLU A 213 5.78 -31.09 1.98
C GLU A 213 6.85 -31.42 3.03
N ASP A 214 8.13 -31.22 2.71
CA ASP A 214 9.23 -31.45 3.66
C ASP A 214 9.16 -30.48 4.86
N THR A 215 8.70 -29.25 4.62
CA THR A 215 8.50 -28.24 5.67
C THR A 215 7.33 -28.58 6.55
N LYS A 216 6.22 -29.03 5.96
CA LYS A 216 5.05 -29.53 6.67
C LYS A 216 5.43 -30.68 7.60
N THR A 217 6.13 -31.70 7.07
CA THR A 217 6.58 -32.84 7.87
C THR A 217 7.49 -32.40 9.02
N ALA A 218 8.43 -31.48 8.77
CA ALA A 218 9.30 -30.96 9.82
C ALA A 218 8.52 -30.19 10.90
N LEU A 219 7.51 -29.39 10.52
CA LEU A 219 6.63 -28.69 11.46
C LEU A 219 5.89 -29.67 12.36
N GLU A 220 5.30 -30.72 11.79
CA GLU A 220 4.53 -31.73 12.52
C GLU A 220 5.37 -32.53 13.54
N ASP A 221 6.70 -32.59 13.34
CA ASP A 221 7.64 -33.26 14.25
C ASP A 221 8.13 -32.38 15.42
N PHE A 222 7.83 -31.07 15.43
CA PHE A 222 8.28 -30.16 16.50
C PHE A 222 7.33 -30.11 17.69
N GLU A 223 7.90 -29.94 18.88
CA GLU A 223 7.16 -29.61 20.11
C GLU A 223 7.52 -28.18 20.57
N ALA A 224 6.51 -27.32 20.70
CA ALA A 224 6.71 -25.94 21.14
C ALA A 224 6.90 -25.85 22.67
N ASN A 225 8.01 -25.27 23.11
CA ASN A 225 8.37 -25.19 24.54
C ASN A 225 7.99 -23.86 25.20
N ASN A 226 7.59 -22.88 24.40
CA ASN A 226 7.16 -21.56 24.85
C ASN A 226 6.10 -21.01 23.89
N HIS A 227 5.44 -19.92 24.26
CA HIS A 227 4.32 -19.43 23.49
C HIS A 227 4.73 -18.80 22.14
N TYR A 228 5.93 -18.22 22.02
CA TYR A 228 6.43 -17.70 20.74
C TYR A 228 6.78 -18.83 19.75
N ASP A 229 7.34 -19.93 20.26
CA ASP A 229 7.50 -21.16 19.47
C ASP A 229 6.13 -21.68 19.02
N ALA A 230 5.13 -21.71 19.92
CA ALA A 230 3.79 -22.19 19.60
C ALA A 230 3.12 -21.34 18.52
N MET A 231 3.26 -20.01 18.56
CA MET A 231 2.75 -19.13 17.50
C MET A 231 3.45 -19.36 16.16
N SER A 232 4.79 -19.48 16.17
CA SER A 232 5.57 -19.73 14.95
C SER A 232 5.20 -21.08 14.33
N LEU A 233 5.04 -22.11 15.18
CA LEU A 233 4.65 -23.46 14.77
C LEU A 233 3.23 -23.48 14.20
N LEU A 234 2.26 -22.90 14.92
CA LEU A 234 0.87 -22.80 14.47
C LEU A 234 0.75 -22.05 13.14
N THR A 235 1.45 -20.92 12.99
CA THR A 235 1.44 -20.15 11.74
C THR A 235 2.08 -20.93 10.60
N GLY A 236 3.18 -21.64 10.84
CA GLY A 236 3.80 -22.52 9.85
C GLY A 236 2.88 -23.65 9.40
N LEU A 237 2.20 -24.30 10.34
CA LEU A 237 1.21 -25.35 10.05
C LEU A 237 0.01 -24.81 9.28
N TYR A 238 -0.48 -23.61 9.64
CA TYR A 238 -1.52 -22.92 8.88
C TYR A 238 -1.11 -22.68 7.41
N ILE A 239 0.08 -22.11 7.19
CA ILE A 239 0.61 -21.83 5.84
C ILE A 239 0.77 -23.11 5.00
N THR A 240 1.17 -24.21 5.63
CA THR A 240 1.47 -25.48 4.95
C THR A 240 0.30 -26.46 4.90
N ASN A 241 -0.87 -26.10 5.44
CA ASN A 241 -2.00 -27.01 5.64
C ASN A 241 -1.60 -28.28 6.42
N GLY A 242 -0.97 -28.08 7.58
CA GLY A 242 -0.51 -29.11 8.51
C GLY A 242 -1.63 -29.94 9.15
N ASP A 243 -1.22 -30.89 10.00
CA ASP A 243 -2.13 -31.73 10.79
C ASP A 243 -3.13 -30.91 11.65
N THR A 244 -4.42 -31.26 11.53
CA THR A 244 -5.50 -30.51 12.17
C THR A 244 -5.58 -30.70 13.68
N ASP A 245 -5.21 -31.88 14.19
CA ASP A 245 -5.27 -32.16 15.62
C ASP A 245 -4.15 -31.39 16.34
N LEU A 246 -2.95 -31.35 15.73
CA LEU A 246 -1.84 -30.52 16.23
C LEU A 246 -2.18 -29.02 16.21
N ILE A 247 -2.86 -28.55 15.17
CA ILE A 247 -3.35 -27.16 15.09
C ILE A 247 -4.33 -26.87 16.24
N GLU A 248 -5.30 -27.74 16.49
CA GLU A 248 -6.28 -27.58 17.58
C GLU A 248 -5.57 -27.53 18.94
N ASP A 249 -4.62 -28.44 19.19
CA ASP A 249 -3.83 -28.47 20.43
C ASP A 249 -3.03 -27.18 20.64
N LEU A 250 -2.41 -26.63 19.58
CA LEU A 250 -1.66 -25.38 19.64
C LEU A 250 -2.57 -24.16 19.86
N VAL A 251 -3.76 -24.12 19.25
CA VAL A 251 -4.75 -23.07 19.50
C VAL A 251 -5.17 -23.08 20.98
N ILE A 252 -5.47 -24.27 21.54
CA ILE A 252 -5.78 -24.43 22.97
C ILE A 252 -4.60 -23.99 23.84
N GLN A 253 -3.37 -24.37 23.49
CA GLN A 253 -2.16 -23.98 24.21
C GLN A 253 -1.98 -22.45 24.24
N LEU A 254 -2.22 -21.75 23.12
CA LEU A 254 -2.05 -20.29 23.02
C LEU A 254 -3.13 -19.51 23.78
N MET A 255 -4.34 -20.06 23.87
CA MET A 255 -5.41 -19.48 24.70
C MET A 255 -5.15 -19.63 26.20
N SER A 256 -4.17 -20.46 26.61
CA SER A 256 -3.72 -20.46 28.00
C SER A 256 -2.89 -19.20 28.27
N LEU A 257 -3.35 -18.36 29.21
CA LEU A 257 -2.65 -17.13 29.56
C LEU A 257 -1.21 -17.44 30.02
N PRO A 258 -0.18 -16.94 29.32
CA PRO A 258 1.20 -17.17 29.71
C PRO A 258 1.51 -16.56 31.08
N MET A 259 2.48 -17.16 31.78
CA MET A 259 3.00 -16.59 33.04
C MET A 259 3.58 -15.17 32.83
N TYR A 260 4.09 -14.90 31.63
CA TYR A 260 4.58 -13.59 31.20
C TYR A 260 3.81 -13.17 29.94
N MET A 261 3.01 -12.12 30.07
CA MET A 261 2.27 -11.49 28.99
C MET A 261 2.74 -10.05 28.87
N ASP A 262 3.02 -9.63 27.65
CA ASP A 262 3.31 -8.26 27.25
C ASP A 262 2.47 -7.89 26.02
N ALA A 263 2.56 -6.63 25.59
CA ALA A 263 1.76 -6.14 24.48
C ALA A 263 2.21 -6.70 23.12
N ASP A 264 3.50 -7.07 23.00
CA ASP A 264 4.02 -7.79 21.83
C ASP A 264 3.31 -9.14 21.67
N TYR A 265 3.26 -9.92 22.74
CA TYR A 265 2.52 -11.18 22.81
C TYR A 265 1.05 -10.98 22.41
N ALA A 266 0.38 -9.98 22.98
CA ALA A 266 -1.02 -9.69 22.69
C ALA A 266 -1.24 -9.40 21.20
N GLY A 267 -0.43 -8.54 20.57
CA GLY A 267 -0.52 -8.26 19.13
C GLY A 267 -0.25 -9.49 18.27
N MET A 268 0.81 -10.22 18.56
CA MET A 268 1.22 -11.42 17.80
C MET A 268 0.20 -12.55 17.91
N VAL A 269 -0.35 -12.80 19.10
CA VAL A 269 -1.33 -13.88 19.31
C VAL A 269 -2.65 -13.58 18.63
N ILE A 270 -3.09 -12.31 18.61
CA ILE A 270 -4.30 -11.91 17.86
C ILE A 270 -4.12 -12.19 16.36
N SER A 271 -2.97 -11.83 15.79
CA SER A 271 -2.67 -12.10 14.37
C SER A 271 -2.62 -13.61 14.08
N THR A 272 -1.97 -14.37 14.96
CA THR A 272 -1.83 -15.83 14.85
C THR A 272 -3.18 -16.54 14.94
N LEU A 273 -4.06 -16.09 15.84
CA LEU A 273 -5.37 -16.69 16.08
C LEU A 273 -6.47 -16.18 15.13
N ALA A 274 -6.18 -15.19 14.29
CA ALA A 274 -7.17 -14.64 13.35
C ALA A 274 -7.84 -15.65 12.42
N PRO A 275 -7.17 -16.68 11.90
CA PRO A 275 -7.84 -17.73 11.11
C PRO A 275 -8.87 -18.56 11.89
N TYR A 276 -8.85 -18.50 13.23
CA TYR A 276 -9.65 -19.33 14.13
C TYR A 276 -10.70 -18.52 14.91
N SER A 277 -10.88 -17.23 14.61
CA SER A 277 -11.80 -16.32 15.32
C SER A 277 -13.30 -16.65 15.14
N GLY A 278 -13.63 -17.63 14.29
CA GLY A 278 -14.98 -18.20 14.21
C GLY A 278 -15.38 -19.03 15.43
N ASP A 279 -14.41 -19.50 16.21
CA ASP A 279 -14.64 -20.15 17.49
C ASP A 279 -14.89 -19.12 18.60
N VAL A 280 -15.91 -19.35 19.42
CA VAL A 280 -16.33 -18.39 20.46
C VAL A 280 -15.30 -18.25 21.59
N ASP A 281 -14.59 -19.32 21.93
CA ASP A 281 -13.58 -19.32 22.98
C ASP A 281 -12.32 -18.59 22.48
N VAL A 282 -11.93 -18.81 21.22
CA VAL A 282 -10.85 -18.06 20.56
C VAL A 282 -11.19 -16.58 20.50
N GLN A 283 -12.41 -16.23 20.08
CA GLN A 283 -12.84 -14.83 20.04
C GLN A 283 -12.89 -14.20 21.44
N SER A 284 -13.30 -14.95 22.47
CA SER A 284 -13.28 -14.46 23.85
C SER A 284 -11.85 -14.15 24.30
N PHE A 285 -10.90 -15.04 24.01
CA PHE A 285 -9.49 -14.82 24.31
C PHE A 285 -8.90 -13.60 23.56
N ILE A 286 -9.22 -13.45 22.28
CA ILE A 286 -8.83 -12.27 21.48
C ILE A 286 -9.37 -10.97 22.11
N ASN A 287 -10.61 -10.98 22.62
CA ASN A 287 -11.18 -9.82 23.29
C ASN A 287 -10.42 -9.46 24.58
N ASP A 288 -9.96 -10.45 25.34
CA ASP A 288 -9.11 -10.21 26.51
C ASP A 288 -7.77 -9.55 26.11
N MET A 289 -7.22 -9.92 24.95
CA MET A 289 -5.99 -9.30 24.43
C MET A 289 -6.21 -7.85 24.00
N TYR A 290 -7.39 -7.51 23.45
CA TYR A 290 -7.73 -6.10 23.19
C TYR A 290 -7.77 -5.27 24.46
N VAL A 291 -8.35 -5.79 25.54
CA VAL A 291 -8.37 -5.10 26.84
C VAL A 291 -6.95 -4.87 27.32
N TYR A 292 -6.09 -5.90 27.26
CA TYR A 292 -4.69 -5.76 27.63
C TYR A 292 -3.96 -4.69 26.82
N ILE A 293 -4.14 -4.67 25.49
CA ILE A 293 -3.54 -3.66 24.60
C ILE A 293 -4.02 -2.25 24.99
N GLN A 294 -5.32 -2.09 25.25
CA GLN A 294 -5.89 -0.80 25.63
C GLN A 294 -5.40 -0.28 26.99
N GLU A 295 -5.02 -1.17 27.90
CA GLU A 295 -4.42 -0.80 29.19
C GLU A 295 -2.93 -0.42 29.08
N ASN A 296 -2.25 -0.82 28.00
CA ASN A 296 -0.81 -0.61 27.78
C ASN A 296 -0.49 0.37 26.63
N GLN A 297 -1.48 0.98 26.00
CA GLN A 297 -1.25 2.02 24.99
C GLN A 297 -0.96 3.39 25.61
N THR A 298 -0.11 4.16 24.94
CA THR A 298 0.23 5.55 25.27
C THR A 298 0.20 6.40 24.00
N SER A 299 0.23 7.73 24.14
CA SER A 299 0.37 8.63 22.98
C SER A 299 1.73 8.53 22.29
N GLU A 300 2.72 7.90 22.94
CA GLU A 300 4.04 7.61 22.36
C GLU A 300 4.11 6.19 21.75
N GLY A 301 3.01 5.44 21.73
CA GLY A 301 2.93 4.07 21.23
C GLY A 301 2.59 3.05 22.33
N ILE A 302 2.69 1.78 22.01
CA ILE A 302 2.42 0.67 22.92
C ILE A 302 3.57 0.48 23.91
N ASP A 303 3.26 0.50 25.21
CA ASP A 303 4.22 0.19 26.27
C ASP A 303 4.63 -1.28 26.23
N GLY A 304 5.92 -1.51 26.11
CA GLY A 304 6.51 -2.83 25.93
C GLY A 304 7.91 -2.91 26.54
N TRP A 305 8.79 -3.72 25.94
CA TRP A 305 10.13 -3.91 26.50
C TRP A 305 10.93 -2.59 26.53
N GLY A 306 11.14 -2.08 27.74
CA GLY A 306 11.91 -0.86 27.99
C GLY A 306 11.11 0.45 27.91
N GLY A 307 9.80 0.40 27.61
CA GLY A 307 8.91 1.56 27.47
C GLY A 307 8.11 1.51 26.16
N PRO A 308 7.38 2.60 25.84
CA PRO A 308 6.72 2.77 24.54
C PRO A 308 7.71 2.62 23.38
N ASN A 309 7.37 1.76 22.42
CA ASN A 309 8.28 1.43 21.33
C ASN A 309 7.57 1.04 20.03
N SER A 310 8.28 1.14 18.92
CA SER A 310 7.76 0.91 17.57
C SER A 310 7.47 -0.57 17.27
N ALA A 311 8.22 -1.51 17.84
CA ALA A 311 8.07 -2.94 17.55
C ALA A 311 6.78 -3.49 18.17
N SER A 312 6.50 -3.16 19.43
CA SER A 312 5.25 -3.53 20.09
C SER A 312 4.06 -2.84 19.42
N THR A 313 4.20 -1.56 19.03
CA THR A 313 3.16 -0.82 18.30
C THR A 313 2.85 -1.46 16.94
N ALA A 314 3.89 -1.82 16.18
CA ALA A 314 3.75 -2.52 14.91
C ALA A 314 3.06 -3.88 15.07
N SER A 315 3.45 -4.68 16.06
CA SER A 315 2.84 -5.98 16.35
C SER A 315 1.35 -5.86 16.67
N VAL A 316 0.96 -4.85 17.46
CA VAL A 316 -0.45 -4.57 17.76
C VAL A 316 -1.21 -4.16 16.50
N ILE A 317 -0.68 -3.25 15.69
CA ILE A 317 -1.33 -2.84 14.43
C ILE A 317 -1.58 -4.06 13.53
N ILE A 318 -0.59 -4.93 13.34
CA ILE A 318 -0.71 -6.16 12.55
C ILE A 318 -1.80 -7.08 13.12
N GLY A 319 -1.88 -7.23 14.44
CA GLY A 319 -2.93 -7.99 15.11
C GLY A 319 -4.33 -7.42 14.88
N LEU A 320 -4.50 -6.10 15.05
CA LEU A 320 -5.78 -5.42 14.88
C LEU A 320 -6.30 -5.54 13.44
N VAL A 321 -5.46 -5.26 12.44
CA VAL A 321 -5.88 -5.34 11.03
C VAL A 321 -6.15 -6.78 10.61
N ALA A 322 -5.48 -7.78 11.20
CA ALA A 322 -5.80 -9.19 10.99
C ALA A 322 -7.21 -9.59 11.46
N GLN A 323 -7.83 -8.77 12.31
CA GLN A 323 -9.21 -8.92 12.79
C GLN A 323 -10.18 -7.95 12.12
N GLY A 324 -9.71 -7.11 11.18
CA GLY A 324 -10.51 -6.06 10.57
C GLY A 324 -10.84 -4.91 11.53
N VAL A 325 -9.99 -4.70 12.54
CA VAL A 325 -10.15 -3.63 13.53
C VAL A 325 -9.30 -2.42 13.14
N ASN A 326 -9.90 -1.24 13.15
CA ASN A 326 -9.22 0.00 12.78
C ASN A 326 -8.21 0.43 13.87
N PRO A 327 -6.89 0.45 13.58
CA PRO A 327 -5.88 0.92 14.53
C PRO A 327 -5.94 2.43 14.80
N ARG A 328 -6.72 3.17 14.01
CA ARG A 328 -6.99 4.62 14.17
C ARG A 328 -8.33 4.94 14.85
N SER A 329 -9.02 3.94 15.39
CA SER A 329 -10.31 4.17 16.09
C SER A 329 -10.11 4.78 17.48
N GLU A 330 -11.16 5.39 18.03
CA GLU A 330 -11.14 6.02 19.37
C GLU A 330 -10.62 5.08 20.48
N ALA A 331 -10.88 3.77 20.35
CA ALA A 331 -10.40 2.77 21.31
C ALA A 331 -8.86 2.62 21.31
N TYR A 332 -8.21 3.05 20.23
CA TYR A 332 -6.77 2.98 19.99
C TYR A 332 -6.16 4.38 19.80
N THR A 333 -6.78 5.39 20.42
CA THR A 333 -6.32 6.78 20.41
C THR A 333 -6.11 7.26 21.84
N VAL A 334 -4.90 7.74 22.15
CA VAL A 334 -4.54 8.30 23.45
C VAL A 334 -4.08 9.74 23.25
N ASP A 335 -4.65 10.68 24.01
CA ASP A 335 -4.37 12.12 23.90
C ASP A 335 -4.50 12.69 22.47
N GLY A 336 -5.40 12.12 21.67
CA GLY A 336 -5.63 12.52 20.29
C GLY A 336 -4.59 12.02 19.28
N VAL A 337 -3.72 11.08 19.69
CA VAL A 337 -2.75 10.39 18.83
C VAL A 337 -3.14 8.92 18.74
N ASP A 338 -3.35 8.43 17.51
CA ASP A 338 -3.67 7.02 17.27
C ASP A 338 -2.43 6.12 17.08
N LEU A 339 -2.64 4.80 16.94
CA LEU A 339 -1.53 3.85 16.80
C LEU A 339 -0.71 4.04 15.51
N ILE A 340 -1.33 4.50 14.42
CA ILE A 340 -0.61 4.78 13.18
C ILE A 340 0.23 6.04 13.38
N GLU A 341 -0.36 7.12 13.90
CA GLU A 341 0.37 8.38 14.18
C GLU A 341 1.55 8.17 15.14
N SER A 342 1.35 7.40 16.22
CA SER A 342 2.44 7.06 17.14
C SER A 342 3.53 6.23 16.48
N LEU A 343 3.19 5.24 15.63
CA LEU A 343 4.17 4.48 14.85
C LEU A 343 4.99 5.39 13.90
N LEU A 344 4.31 6.34 13.24
CA LEU A 344 4.97 7.32 12.36
C LEU A 344 5.95 8.22 13.13
N GLY A 345 5.70 8.48 14.41
CA GLY A 345 6.61 9.24 15.29
C GLY A 345 7.98 8.61 15.50
N PHE A 346 8.12 7.29 15.28
CA PHE A 346 9.41 6.58 15.36
C PHE A 346 10.21 6.62 14.06
N GLU A 347 9.67 7.19 12.98
CA GLU A 347 10.34 7.26 11.69
C GLU A 347 11.65 8.06 11.77
N LEU A 348 12.65 7.56 11.05
CA LEU A 348 13.89 8.24 10.78
C LEU A 348 14.41 7.82 9.40
N ASN A 349 14.30 8.72 8.41
CA ASN A 349 14.85 8.53 7.05
C ASN A 349 14.34 7.27 6.33
N GLY A 350 13.05 6.95 6.46
CA GLY A 350 12.39 5.78 5.85
C GLY A 350 12.58 4.48 6.61
N ALA A 351 13.26 4.53 7.76
CA ALA A 351 13.45 3.43 8.70
C ALA A 351 12.86 3.80 10.07
N TYR A 352 12.94 2.91 11.07
CA TYR A 352 12.28 3.11 12.36
C TYR A 352 13.22 2.89 13.53
N LYS A 353 13.17 3.82 14.48
CA LYS A 353 13.80 3.69 15.80
C LYS A 353 13.04 2.69 16.66
N LEU A 354 13.69 2.07 17.64
CA LEU A 354 12.98 1.29 18.66
C LEU A 354 12.18 2.22 19.59
N GLN A 355 12.85 3.20 20.21
CA GLN A 355 12.25 4.17 21.11
C GLN A 355 12.48 5.59 20.60
N LEU A 356 11.60 6.55 20.96
CA LEU A 356 11.73 7.96 20.52
C LEU A 356 13.08 8.58 20.94
N SER A 357 13.61 8.15 22.09
CA SER A 357 14.90 8.57 22.63
C SER A 357 16.12 8.01 21.87
N SER A 358 15.92 7.09 20.93
CA SER A 358 17.01 6.51 20.14
C SER A 358 17.52 7.50 19.10
N ASP A 359 18.84 7.59 18.95
CA ASP A 359 19.48 8.48 17.98
C ASP A 359 19.57 7.87 16.57
N GLN A 360 19.38 6.56 16.44
CA GLN A 360 19.53 5.80 15.18
C GLN A 360 18.31 4.91 14.95
N ALA A 361 18.03 4.63 13.68
CA ALA A 361 17.05 3.62 13.31
C ALA A 361 17.56 2.22 13.67
N ASP A 362 16.66 1.34 14.10
CA ASP A 362 16.93 -0.07 14.31
C ASP A 362 16.55 -0.83 13.04
N MET A 363 17.55 -1.02 12.17
CA MET A 363 17.39 -1.73 10.90
C MET A 363 17.15 -3.23 11.09
N ALA A 364 17.62 -3.83 12.18
CA ALA A 364 17.57 -5.27 12.35
C ALA A 364 16.22 -5.75 12.90
N PHE A 365 15.58 -4.93 13.72
CA PHE A 365 14.40 -5.35 14.49
C PHE A 365 13.17 -4.48 14.24
N SER A 366 13.20 -3.19 14.55
CA SER A 366 12.02 -2.32 14.48
C SER A 366 11.57 -2.03 13.05
N THR A 367 12.52 -1.74 12.17
CA THR A 367 12.26 -1.26 10.81
C THR A 367 11.45 -2.26 9.96
N PRO A 368 11.79 -3.57 9.86
CA PRO A 368 10.99 -4.50 9.08
C PRO A 368 9.59 -4.74 9.66
N GLN A 369 9.42 -4.63 10.98
CA GLN A 369 8.11 -4.78 11.64
C GLN A 369 7.21 -3.58 11.37
N ALA A 370 7.73 -2.36 11.54
CA ALA A 370 7.01 -1.12 11.28
C ALA A 370 6.60 -1.00 9.81
N PHE A 371 7.50 -1.31 8.87
CA PHE A 371 7.18 -1.37 7.44
C PHE A 371 6.00 -2.32 7.17
N THR A 372 6.05 -3.53 7.75
CA THR A 372 5.01 -4.53 7.53
C THR A 372 3.68 -4.12 8.16
N ALA A 373 3.70 -3.45 9.32
CA ALA A 373 2.50 -2.90 9.94
C ALA A 373 1.86 -1.81 9.09
N LEU A 374 2.65 -0.90 8.52
CA LEU A 374 2.14 0.13 7.60
C LEU A 374 1.56 -0.48 6.34
N VAL A 375 2.22 -1.48 5.75
CA VAL A 375 1.67 -2.19 4.59
C VAL A 375 0.37 -2.90 4.95
N ALA A 376 0.32 -3.64 6.06
CA ALA A 376 -0.91 -4.30 6.51
C ALA A 376 -2.06 -3.30 6.74
N TYR A 377 -1.76 -2.15 7.33
CA TYR A 377 -2.73 -1.06 7.49
C TYR A 377 -3.18 -0.46 6.15
N LYS A 378 -2.27 -0.18 5.22
CA LYS A 378 -2.62 0.30 3.87
C LYS A 378 -3.57 -0.66 3.17
N LEU A 379 -3.27 -1.96 3.19
CA LEU A 379 -4.12 -2.98 2.58
C LEU A 379 -5.51 -3.07 3.21
N TYR A 380 -5.62 -2.84 4.52
CA TYR A 380 -6.88 -2.77 5.27
C TYR A 380 -7.66 -1.50 4.93
N ARG A 381 -6.97 -0.35 4.86
CA ARG A 381 -7.55 0.98 4.60
C ARG A 381 -8.08 1.10 3.17
N ASP A 382 -7.34 0.59 2.20
CA ASP A 382 -7.59 0.82 0.77
C ASP A 382 -8.77 0.01 0.20
N VAL A 383 -9.30 -0.94 0.97
CA VAL A 383 -10.47 -1.73 0.57
C VAL A 383 -11.71 -1.28 1.34
N TYR A 384 -12.77 -0.96 0.59
CA TYR A 384 -14.05 -0.55 1.17
C TYR A 384 -14.58 -1.57 2.18
N GLY A 385 -15.07 -1.07 3.33
CA GLY A 385 -15.55 -1.90 4.43
C GLY A 385 -14.43 -2.42 5.34
N ASN A 386 -13.18 -2.06 5.04
CA ASN A 386 -11.99 -2.35 5.82
C ASN A 386 -11.91 -3.82 6.29
N PRO A 387 -11.82 -4.77 5.34
CA PRO A 387 -11.82 -6.18 5.66
C PRO A 387 -10.56 -6.58 6.42
N ALA A 388 -10.64 -7.69 7.16
CA ALA A 388 -9.49 -8.28 7.84
C ALA A 388 -8.34 -8.58 6.86
N VAL A 389 -7.12 -8.19 7.24
CA VAL A 389 -5.88 -8.43 6.51
C VAL A 389 -4.90 -9.16 7.41
N ASN A 390 -4.83 -10.48 7.28
CA ASN A 390 -3.79 -11.27 7.94
C ASN A 390 -2.59 -11.41 6.98
N ILE A 391 -1.43 -10.89 7.39
CA ILE A 391 -0.20 -10.92 6.59
C ILE A 391 0.37 -12.33 6.39
N PHE A 392 -0.07 -13.31 7.17
CA PHE A 392 0.33 -14.71 7.03
C PHE A 392 -0.64 -15.53 6.16
N ASN A 393 -1.73 -14.93 5.68
CA ASN A 393 -2.65 -15.58 4.76
C ASN A 393 -2.17 -15.38 3.31
N ILE A 394 -1.30 -16.30 2.88
CA ILE A 394 -0.56 -16.27 1.60
C ILE A 394 -0.80 -17.51 0.70
N GLY A 395 -1.81 -18.32 1.02
CA GLY A 395 -2.16 -19.57 0.32
C GLY A 395 -3.33 -19.46 -0.65
#